data_AF-A0A967JXJ4-F1
#
_entry.id   AF-A0A967JXJ4-F1
#
_cell.length_a   1.000
_cell.length_b   1.000
_cell.length_c   1.000
_cell.angle_alpha   90.00
_cell.angle_beta   90.00
_cell.angle_gamma   90.00
#
_symmetry.space_group_name_H-M   'P 1'
#
loop_
_entity.id
_entity.type
_entity.pdbx_description
1 polymer ?
#
loop_
_entity_poly.entity_id
_entity_poly.type
_entity_poly.pdbx_seq_one_letter_code
_entity_poly.pdbx_strand_id
1 'polypeptide(L)'
;MTIRSVHAWDVTPQQAIAIQQTLREQVITEDRLGAVRRVAGVDVGFEAGRTITRAGVAVLAYPSLELVASALARTATTFPYVPGLLSFREIPAVIEAITELRELPDLLLCDAHGLAHPRRFGLACHLGLLLDRPTIGVA
;
A
#
# COMPACT_ATOMS: atom_id res chain seq x y z
N MET A 1 8.95 -5.68 -11.09
CA MET A 1 7.71 -6.17 -10.43
C MET A 1 6.53 -5.76 -11.28
N THR A 2 5.52 -6.61 -11.43
CA THR A 2 4.28 -6.24 -12.13
C THR A 2 3.29 -5.64 -11.15
N ILE A 3 2.75 -4.46 -11.46
CA ILE A 3 1.68 -3.83 -10.68
C ILE A 3 0.39 -4.00 -11.48
N ARG A 4 -0.63 -4.60 -10.86
CA ARG A 4 -1.92 -4.84 -11.50
C ARG A 4 -2.69 -3.54 -11.62
N SER A 5 -3.21 -3.23 -12.81
CA SER A 5 -4.15 -2.13 -12.99
C SER A 5 -5.57 -2.64 -12.72
N VAL A 6 -6.01 -2.54 -11.45
CA VAL A 6 -7.34 -3.04 -11.02
C VAL A 6 -8.43 -1.97 -11.06
N HIS A 7 -8.08 -0.68 -11.08
CA HIS A 7 -8.99 0.45 -11.24
C HIS A 7 -8.22 1.73 -11.63
N ALA A 8 -8.93 2.81 -11.97
CA ALA A 8 -8.37 4.15 -12.17
C ALA A 8 -8.26 4.94 -10.85
N TRP A 9 -7.25 5.79 -10.70
CA TRP A 9 -7.05 6.63 -9.50
C TRP A 9 -7.83 7.94 -9.52
N ASP A 10 -8.11 8.48 -10.71
CA ASP A 10 -8.94 9.66 -10.89
C ASP A 10 -10.42 9.29 -10.77
N VAL A 11 -10.90 9.25 -9.53
CA VAL A 11 -12.26 8.84 -9.18
C VAL A 11 -12.82 9.73 -8.08
N THR A 12 -14.13 9.91 -8.08
CA THR A 12 -14.85 10.55 -6.99
C THR A 12 -14.86 9.67 -5.73
N PRO A 13 -15.09 10.23 -4.53
CA PRO A 13 -15.26 9.42 -3.31
C PRO A 13 -16.35 8.34 -3.41
N GLN A 14 -17.44 8.61 -4.13
CA GLN A 14 -18.51 7.63 -4.35
C GLN A 14 -18.04 6.46 -5.21
N GLN A 15 -17.32 6.74 -6.30
CA GLN A 15 -16.71 5.70 -7.14
C GLN A 15 -15.64 4.92 -6.38
N ALA A 16 -14.82 5.59 -5.57
CA ALA A 16 -13.82 4.95 -4.73
C ALA A 16 -14.45 3.95 -3.74
N ILE A 17 -15.58 4.31 -3.11
CA ILE A 17 -16.34 3.38 -2.25
C ILE A 17 -16.82 2.17 -3.05
N ALA A 18 -17.36 2.37 -4.25
CA ALA A 18 -17.81 1.27 -5.11
C ALA A 18 -16.64 0.34 -5.48
N ILE A 19 -15.47 0.89 -5.82
CA ILE A 19 -14.25 0.13 -6.08
C ILE A 19 -13.87 -0.72 -4.85
N GLN A 20 -13.89 -0.16 -3.64
CA GLN A 20 -13.58 -0.94 -2.43
C GLN A 20 -14.57 -2.10 -2.21
N GLN A 21 -15.85 -1.90 -2.49
CA GLN A 21 -16.88 -2.94 -2.34
C GLN A 21 -16.75 -4.06 -3.39
N THR A 22 -16.27 -3.75 -4.59
CA THR A 22 -15.97 -4.77 -5.61
C THR A 22 -14.68 -5.51 -5.27
N LEU A 23 -13.61 -4.79 -4.93
CA LEU A 23 -12.29 -5.39 -4.73
C LEU A 23 -12.14 -6.18 -3.44
N ARG A 24 -12.94 -5.87 -2.39
CA ARG A 24 -12.89 -6.63 -1.14
C ARG A 24 -13.18 -8.13 -1.31
N GLU A 25 -13.93 -8.51 -2.34
CA GLU A 25 -14.25 -9.91 -2.61
C GLU A 25 -13.06 -10.70 -3.14
N GLN A 26 -12.01 -10.00 -3.61
CA GLN A 26 -10.78 -10.61 -4.13
C GLN A 26 -9.71 -10.76 -3.05
N VAL A 27 -9.94 -10.24 -1.84
CA VAL A 27 -8.98 -10.33 -0.74
C VAL A 27 -8.90 -11.76 -0.22
N ILE A 28 -7.69 -12.32 -0.26
CA ILE A 28 -7.39 -13.62 0.34
C ILE A 28 -7.04 -13.39 1.82
N THR A 29 -7.80 -14.00 2.72
CA THR A 29 -7.65 -13.83 4.18
C THR A 29 -7.02 -15.04 4.88
N GLU A 30 -6.57 -16.02 4.11
CA GLU A 30 -5.85 -17.20 4.58
C GLU A 30 -4.36 -17.07 4.25
N ASP A 31 -3.53 -17.78 5.01
CA ASP A 31 -2.09 -17.75 4.83
C ASP A 31 -1.71 -18.40 3.49
N ARG A 32 -1.29 -17.56 2.54
CA ARG A 32 -0.67 -17.98 1.26
C ARG A 32 0.73 -17.40 1.14
N LEU A 33 1.57 -17.75 2.12
CA LEU A 33 2.94 -17.26 2.24
C LEU A 33 3.94 -18.30 1.69
N GLY A 34 4.90 -17.84 0.89
CA GLY A 34 6.12 -18.58 0.60
C GLY A 34 7.17 -18.38 1.69
N ALA A 35 8.42 -18.74 1.41
CA ALA A 35 9.54 -18.40 2.28
C ALA A 35 9.72 -16.88 2.34
N VAL A 36 9.64 -16.30 3.54
CA VAL A 36 9.86 -14.87 3.77
C VAL A 36 11.34 -14.63 4.07
N ARG A 37 12.05 -14.00 3.13
CA ARG A 37 13.47 -13.62 3.26
C ARG A 37 13.64 -12.11 3.36
N ARG A 38 12.68 -11.34 2.86
CA ARG A 38 12.68 -9.87 2.88
C ARG A 38 11.31 -9.35 3.30
N VAL A 39 11.30 -8.49 4.32
CA VAL A 39 10.10 -7.79 4.81
C VAL A 39 10.23 -6.31 4.54
N ALA A 40 9.17 -5.65 4.07
CA ALA A 40 9.14 -4.20 3.90
C ALA A 40 8.28 -3.52 4.95
N GLY A 41 8.74 -2.40 5.49
CA GLY A 41 7.88 -1.40 6.12
C GLY A 41 7.45 -0.33 5.11
N VAL A 42 6.19 0.06 5.14
CA VAL A 42 5.61 1.13 4.33
C VAL A 42 4.99 2.18 5.23
N ASP A 43 5.39 3.43 5.05
CA ASP A 43 4.86 4.59 5.77
C ASP A 43 4.65 5.77 4.79
N VAL A 44 3.65 6.61 5.08
CA VAL A 44 3.26 7.72 4.22
C VAL A 44 3.01 8.98 5.05
N GLY A 45 3.65 10.06 4.64
CA GLY A 45 3.47 11.39 5.22
C GLY A 45 2.99 12.41 4.19
N PHE A 46 2.61 13.59 4.68
CA PHE A 46 2.17 14.71 3.85
C PHE A 46 3.07 15.93 4.06
N GLU A 47 3.50 16.53 2.96
CA GLU A 47 4.36 17.73 2.92
C GLU A 47 3.62 18.93 2.31
N ALA A 48 4.23 20.11 2.36
CA ALA A 48 3.77 21.32 1.66
C ALA A 48 2.26 21.64 1.87
N GLY A 49 1.82 21.69 3.13
CA GLY A 49 0.41 21.96 3.45
C GLY A 49 -0.55 20.86 2.97
N ARG A 50 -0.06 19.60 2.88
CA ARG A 50 -0.78 18.41 2.41
C ARG A 50 -1.02 18.32 0.90
N THR A 51 -0.35 19.16 0.12
CA THR A 51 -0.39 19.11 -1.36
C THR A 51 0.54 18.07 -1.97
N ILE A 52 1.52 17.58 -1.20
CA ILE A 52 2.44 16.52 -1.60
C ILE A 52 2.28 15.33 -0.66
N THR A 53 2.11 14.15 -1.24
CA THR A 53 2.16 12.86 -0.54
C THR A 53 3.55 12.28 -0.68
N ARG A 54 4.19 11.92 0.43
CA ARG A 54 5.52 11.31 0.46
C ARG A 54 5.43 9.91 1.05
N ALA A 55 5.80 8.90 0.27
CA ALA A 55 5.89 7.53 0.74
C ALA A 55 7.34 7.13 0.97
N GLY A 56 7.57 6.33 2.02
CA GLY A 56 8.83 5.65 2.27
C GLY A 56 8.61 4.15 2.36
N VAL A 57 9.54 3.41 1.75
CA VAL A 57 9.57 1.95 1.83
C VAL A 57 10.96 1.51 2.22
N ALA A 58 11.06 0.69 3.27
CA ALA A 58 12.31 0.12 3.76
C ALA A 58 12.22 -1.40 3.74
N VAL A 59 13.12 -2.05 3.00
CA VAL A 59 13.18 -3.51 2.85
C VAL A 59 14.31 -4.04 3.73
N LEU A 60 13.97 -4.93 4.64
CA LEU A 60 14.89 -5.58 5.56
C LEU A 60 15.07 -7.05 5.19
N ALA A 61 16.28 -7.57 5.28
CA ALA A 61 16.52 -9.01 5.30
C ALA A 61 15.91 -9.62 6.57
N TYR A 62 15.33 -10.81 6.45
CA TYR A 62 14.73 -11.54 7.55
C TYR A 62 15.42 -12.90 7.72
N PRO A 63 15.83 -13.29 8.95
CA PRO A 63 15.47 -12.69 10.23
C PRO A 63 16.44 -11.61 10.77
N SER A 64 17.51 -11.26 10.04
CA SER A 64 18.56 -10.37 10.56
C SER A 64 18.12 -8.91 10.80
N LEU A 65 17.06 -8.46 10.13
CA LEU A 65 16.56 -7.09 10.11
C LEU A 65 17.55 -6.06 9.55
N GLU A 66 18.54 -6.52 8.77
CA GLU A 66 19.47 -5.64 8.07
C GLU A 66 18.75 -4.92 6.92
N LEU A 67 18.94 -3.61 6.79
CA LEU A 67 18.39 -2.83 5.70
C LEU A 67 19.09 -3.18 4.38
N VAL A 68 18.34 -3.74 3.43
CA VAL A 68 18.88 -4.17 2.12
C VAL A 68 18.46 -3.27 0.96
N ALA A 69 17.33 -2.57 1.08
CA ALA A 69 16.93 -1.53 0.13
C ALA A 69 15.99 -0.52 0.79
N SER A 70 15.95 0.68 0.25
CA SER A 70 14.92 1.65 0.58
C SER A 70 14.66 2.57 -0.59
N ALA A 71 13.48 3.16 -0.60
CA ALA A 71 13.07 4.13 -1.59
C ALA A 71 12.14 5.18 -0.99
N LEU A 72 12.12 6.35 -1.61
CA LEU A 72 11.25 7.46 -1.28
C LEU A 72 10.62 7.96 -2.56
N ALA A 73 9.32 8.27 -2.51
CA ALA A 73 8.64 8.91 -3.62
C ALA A 73 7.81 10.09 -3.13
N ARG A 74 7.64 11.08 -4.01
CA ARG A 74 6.78 12.25 -3.80
C ARG A 74 5.84 12.37 -4.98
N THR A 75 4.55 12.44 -4.68
CA THR A 75 3.52 12.64 -5.69
C THR A 75 2.59 13.77 -5.26
N ALA A 76 1.95 14.42 -6.23
CA ALA A 76 0.92 15.39 -5.92
C ALA A 76 -0.27 14.70 -5.24
N THR A 77 -0.74 15.26 -4.12
CA THR A 77 -1.94 14.78 -3.44
C THR A 77 -3.19 15.21 -4.22
N THR A 78 -3.78 14.30 -4.99
CA THR A 78 -4.95 14.60 -5.83
C THR A 78 -6.27 14.19 -5.18
N PHE A 79 -6.25 13.24 -4.24
CA PHE A 79 -7.46 12.72 -3.59
C PHE A 79 -7.76 13.42 -2.24
N PRO A 80 -9.01 13.84 -1.96
CA PRO A 80 -9.37 14.53 -0.72
C PRO A 80 -9.25 13.62 0.50
N TYR A 81 -9.11 14.21 1.69
CA TYR A 81 -9.12 13.42 2.93
C TYR A 81 -10.56 13.02 3.26
N VAL A 82 -10.87 11.73 3.10
CA VAL A 82 -12.17 11.14 3.44
C VAL A 82 -11.92 9.88 4.29
N PRO A 83 -12.47 9.80 5.52
CA PRO A 83 -12.31 8.62 6.37
C PRO A 83 -12.68 7.32 5.65
N GLY A 84 -11.76 6.35 5.71
CA GLY A 84 -11.88 5.05 5.03
C GLY A 84 -11.56 5.04 3.54
N LEU A 85 -11.09 6.15 2.96
CA LEU A 85 -10.61 6.22 1.57
C LEU A 85 -9.13 6.63 1.50
N LEU A 86 -8.39 6.50 2.61
CA LEU A 86 -6.98 6.88 2.71
C LEU A 86 -6.11 6.21 1.65
N SER A 87 -6.42 4.95 1.29
CA SER A 87 -5.72 4.21 0.24
C SER A 87 -5.67 4.94 -1.11
N PHE A 88 -6.74 5.66 -1.49
CA PHE A 88 -6.79 6.41 -2.76
C PHE A 88 -5.91 7.65 -2.76
N ARG A 89 -5.55 8.13 -1.58
CA ARG A 89 -4.72 9.30 -1.37
C ARG A 89 -3.24 8.93 -1.29
N GLU A 90 -2.92 7.75 -0.74
CA GLU A 90 -1.55 7.39 -0.36
C GLU A 90 -0.89 6.36 -1.27
N ILE A 91 -1.64 5.37 -1.76
CA ILE A 91 -1.06 4.27 -2.54
C ILE A 91 -0.35 4.72 -3.82
N PRO A 92 -0.79 5.77 -4.56
CA PRO A 92 -0.02 6.24 -5.71
C PRO A 92 1.44 6.57 -5.36
N ALA A 93 1.69 7.25 -4.23
CA ALA A 93 3.05 7.51 -3.77
C ALA A 93 3.78 6.22 -3.36
N VAL A 94 3.09 5.28 -2.71
CA VAL A 94 3.68 3.99 -2.31
C VAL A 94 4.12 3.18 -3.53
N ILE A 95 3.29 3.16 -4.58
CA ILE A 95 3.61 2.47 -5.84
C ILE A 95 4.89 3.06 -6.44
N GLU A 96 5.00 4.38 -6.55
CA GLU A 96 6.20 5.06 -7.06
C GLU A 96 7.44 4.75 -6.20
N ALA A 97 7.30 4.63 -4.88
CA ALA A 97 8.43 4.23 -4.04
C ALA A 97 8.83 2.77 -4.29
N ILE A 98 7.86 1.86 -4.46
CA ILE A 98 8.13 0.44 -4.70
C ILE A 98 8.78 0.20 -6.06
N THR A 99 8.45 0.98 -7.09
CA THR A 99 9.06 0.85 -8.43
C THR A 99 10.54 1.19 -8.43
N GLU A 100 11.00 2.03 -7.51
CA GLU A 100 12.41 2.42 -7.36
C GLU A 100 13.25 1.41 -6.54
N LEU A 101 12.62 0.40 -5.92
CA LEU A 101 13.33 -0.59 -5.13
C LEU A 101 14.17 -1.52 -5.99
N ARG A 102 15.46 -1.64 -5.64
CA ARG A 102 16.39 -2.62 -6.22
C ARG A 102 16.11 -4.03 -5.72
N GLU A 103 15.67 -4.16 -4.47
CA GLU A 103 15.30 -5.42 -3.83
C GLU A 103 13.82 -5.39 -3.46
N LEU A 104 13.07 -6.39 -3.92
CA LEU A 104 11.62 -6.45 -3.73
C LEU A 104 11.27 -7.25 -2.47
N PRO A 105 10.31 -6.81 -1.64
CA PRO A 105 9.92 -7.56 -0.45
C PRO A 105 9.07 -8.79 -0.79
N ASP A 106 9.13 -9.80 0.07
CA ASP A 106 8.27 -10.98 0.04
C ASP A 106 6.97 -10.74 0.84
N LEU A 107 7.02 -9.85 1.84
CA LEU A 107 5.92 -9.44 2.70
C LEU A 107 6.01 -7.93 2.99
N LEU A 108 4.90 -7.20 2.95
CA LEU A 108 4.85 -5.78 3.31
C LEU A 108 4.03 -5.56 4.59
N LEU A 109 4.57 -4.77 5.51
CA LEU A 109 3.89 -4.24 6.68
C LEU A 109 3.59 -2.76 6.42
N CYS A 110 2.32 -2.40 6.47
CA CYS A 110 1.85 -1.04 6.20
C CYS A 110 1.44 -0.40 7.52
N ASP A 111 1.87 0.84 7.78
CA ASP A 111 1.34 1.68 8.86
C ASP A 111 -0.07 2.16 8.50
N ALA A 112 -1.02 1.23 8.54
CA ALA A 112 -2.41 1.41 8.16
C ALA A 112 -3.24 0.17 8.52
N HIS A 113 -4.56 0.30 8.45
CA HIS A 113 -5.45 -0.86 8.53
C HIS A 113 -5.48 -1.70 7.25
N GLY A 114 -5.68 -3.01 7.42
CA GLY A 114 -6.06 -3.96 6.35
C GLY A 114 -7.53 -4.35 6.44
N LEU A 115 -7.81 -5.58 6.87
CA LEU A 115 -9.19 -6.09 7.07
C LEU A 115 -9.95 -5.34 8.16
N ALA A 116 -9.26 -4.77 9.14
CA ALA A 116 -9.80 -3.92 10.20
C ALA A 116 -10.24 -2.54 9.68
N HIS A 117 -11.12 -2.55 8.69
CA HIS A 117 -11.63 -1.38 7.99
C HIS A 117 -13.17 -1.47 7.91
N PRO A 118 -13.93 -0.35 7.90
CA PRO A 118 -15.40 -0.38 7.82
C PRO A 118 -15.94 -1.19 6.64
N ARG A 119 -15.17 -1.26 5.55
CA ARG A 119 -15.51 -2.03 4.33
C ARG A 119 -14.67 -3.29 4.12
N ARG A 120 -13.93 -3.74 5.14
CA ARG A 120 -12.97 -4.88 5.07
C ARG A 120 -11.94 -4.74 3.95
N PHE A 121 -11.57 -3.51 3.64
CA PHE A 121 -10.69 -3.17 2.52
C PHE A 121 -9.91 -1.88 2.82
N GLY A 122 -9.03 -1.96 3.82
CA GLY A 122 -8.10 -0.89 4.16
C GLY A 122 -6.92 -0.82 3.19
N LEU A 123 -5.99 0.09 3.47
CA LEU A 123 -4.81 0.35 2.63
C LEU A 123 -3.98 -0.92 2.39
N ALA A 124 -3.73 -1.72 3.43
CA ALA A 124 -2.92 -2.94 3.28
C ALA A 124 -3.59 -3.92 2.29
N CYS A 125 -4.89 -4.20 2.44
CA CYS A 125 -5.63 -5.07 1.50
C CYS A 125 -5.57 -4.54 0.06
N HIS A 126 -5.75 -3.23 -0.09
CA HIS A 126 -5.75 -2.59 -1.40
C HIS A 126 -4.37 -2.69 -2.07
N LEU A 127 -3.31 -2.39 -1.31
CA LEU A 127 -1.94 -2.51 -1.78
C LEU A 127 -1.61 -3.97 -2.15
N GLY A 128 -2.01 -4.94 -1.33
CA GLY A 128 -1.78 -6.36 -1.60
C GLY A 128 -2.36 -6.84 -2.93
N LEU A 129 -3.59 -6.39 -3.28
CA LEU A 129 -4.20 -6.72 -4.58
C LEU A 129 -3.47 -6.08 -5.76
N LEU A 130 -3.01 -4.83 -5.61
CA LEU A 130 -2.26 -4.12 -6.65
C LEU A 130 -0.90 -4.76 -6.92
N LEU A 131 -0.23 -5.17 -5.85
CA LEU A 131 1.12 -5.71 -5.89
C LEU A 131 1.17 -7.22 -6.14
N ASP A 132 0.03 -7.90 -6.02
CA ASP A 132 -0.05 -9.37 -5.97
C ASP A 132 0.90 -9.97 -4.94
N ARG A 133 0.90 -9.38 -3.73
CA ARG A 133 1.80 -9.75 -2.64
C ARG A 133 1.13 -9.76 -1.28
N PRO A 134 1.63 -10.58 -0.34
CA PRO A 134 1.20 -10.55 1.04
C PRO A 134 1.43 -9.18 1.69
N THR A 135 0.41 -8.69 2.36
CA THR A 135 0.43 -7.40 3.08
C THR A 135 -0.25 -7.53 4.44
N ILE A 136 0.32 -6.92 5.46
CA ILE A 136 -0.24 -6.82 6.80
C ILE A 136 -0.40 -5.33 7.14
N GLY A 137 -1.57 -4.98 7.68
CA GLY A 137 -1.77 -3.66 8.26
C GLY A 137 -1.42 -3.67 9.75
N VAL A 138 -0.59 -2.73 10.20
CA VAL A 138 -0.19 -2.49 11.59
C VAL A 138 -0.63 -1.07 11.93
N ALA A 139 -1.46 -0.89 12.97
CA ALA A 139 -2.09 0.39 13.32
C ALA A 139 -2.35 0.49 14.83
#